data_AF-A0A538FKP8-F1
#
_entry.id   AF-A0A538FKP8-F1
#
_cell.length_a   1.000
_cell.length_b   1.000
_cell.length_c   1.000
_cell.angle_alpha   90.00
_cell.angle_beta   90.00
_cell.angle_gamma   90.00
#
_symmetry.space_group_name_H-M   'P 1'
#
loop_
_entity.id
_entity.type
_entity.pdbx_description
1 polymer ?
#
loop_
_entity_poly.entity_id
_entity_poly.type
_entity_poly.pdbx_seq_one_letter_code
_entity_poly.pdbx_strand_id
1 'polypeptide(L)' 'MRSRNLLTGMMLGAGSVAGTLLFRRRLARRRERVDVYFGDGSMVSLAKPDEAEPLLRRARQILELAG' A
#
# COMPACT_ATOMS: atom_id res chain seq x y z
N MET A 1 7.97 40.80 -5.16
CA MET A 1 6.71 40.09 -4.80
C MET A 1 6.46 38.80 -5.60
N ARG A 2 6.94 38.66 -6.85
CA ARG A 2 6.74 37.44 -7.69
C ARG A 2 7.38 36.14 -7.17
N SER A 3 8.56 36.22 -6.53
CA SER A 3 9.28 35.02 -6.06
C SER A 3 8.59 34.30 -4.91
N ARG A 4 7.90 35.03 -4.03
CA ARG A 4 7.25 34.46 -2.84
C ARG A 4 6.06 33.57 -3.24
N ASN A 5 5.27 33.99 -4.22
CA ASN A 5 4.14 33.21 -4.72
C ASN A 5 4.57 31.94 -5.47
N LEU A 6 5.73 31.99 -6.13
CA LEU A 6 6.32 30.83 -6.82
C LEU A 6 6.81 29.77 -5.82
N LEU A 7 7.46 30.22 -4.74
CA LEU A 7 7.90 29.33 -3.66
C LEU A 7 6.70 28.68 -2.96
N THR A 8 5.65 29.44 -2.65
CA THR A 8 4.42 28.91 -2.07
C THR A 8 3.74 27.91 -3.01
N GLY A 9 3.69 28.20 -4.31
CA GLY A 9 3.15 27.28 -5.31
C GLY A 9 3.92 25.97 -5.40
N MET A 10 5.26 26.03 -5.39
CA MET A 10 6.11 24.84 -5.34
C MET A 10 5.92 24.03 -4.06
N MET A 11 5.82 24.67 -2.90
CA MET A 11 5.57 23.97 -1.63
C MET A 11 4.21 23.27 -1.61
N LEU A 12 3.16 23.94 -2.12
CA LEU A 12 1.84 23.36 -2.24
C LEU A 12 1.82 22.20 -3.24
N GLY A 13 2.51 22.35 -4.38
CA GLY A 13 2.65 21.28 -5.38
C GLY A 13 3.37 20.06 -4.81
N ALA A 14 4.53 20.26 -4.17
CA ALA A 14 5.30 19.20 -3.54
C ALA A 14 4.54 18.52 -2.40
N GLY A 15 3.86 19.29 -1.55
CA GLY A 15 3.02 18.77 -0.46
C GLY A 15 1.85 17.93 -0.97
N SER A 16 1.22 18.36 -2.07
CA SER A 16 0.09 17.63 -2.68
C SER A 16 0.53 16.30 -3.29
N VAL A 17 1.67 16.28 -3.99
CA VAL A 17 2.24 15.05 -4.56
C VAL A 17 2.65 14.09 -3.45
N ALA A 18 3.41 14.56 -2.45
CA ALA A 18 3.83 13.74 -1.32
C ALA A 18 2.64 13.18 -0.54
N GLY A 19 1.64 14.01 -0.25
CA GLY A 19 0.40 13.61 0.42
C GLY A 19 -0.36 12.54 -0.36
N THR A 20 -0.47 12.69 -1.68
CA THR A 20 -1.15 11.72 -2.55
C THR A 20 -0.44 10.36 -2.55
N LEU A 21 0.89 10.35 -2.67
CA LEU A 21 1.68 9.11 -2.66
C LEU A 21 1.55 8.37 -1.33
N LEU A 22 1.64 9.09 -0.21
CA LEU A 22 1.47 8.52 1.13
C LEU A 22 0.05 7.98 1.34
N PHE A 23 -0.97 8.71 0.87
CA PHE A 23 -2.36 8.29 0.96
C PHE A 23 -2.62 7.02 0.14
N ARG A 24 -2.15 6.97 -1.12
CA ARG A 24 -2.25 5.77 -1.96
C ARG A 24 -1.56 4.57 -1.31
N ARG A 25 -0.36 4.76 -0.75
CA ARG A 25 0.39 3.68 -0.06
C ARG A 25 -0.33 3.19 1.19
N ARG A 26 -1.02 4.08 1.93
CA ARG A 26 -1.82 3.71 3.10
C ARG A 26 -3.12 2.98 2.71
N LEU A 27 -3.78 3.42 1.64
CA LEU A 27 -4.97 2.76 1.11
C LEU A 27 -4.65 1.36 0.57
N ALA A 28 -3.55 1.22 -0.16
CA ALA A 28 -3.07 -0.06 -0.66
C ALA A 28 -2.83 -1.04 0.51
N ARG A 29 -2.09 -0.62 1.54
CA ARG A 29 -1.86 -1.44 2.74
C ARG A 29 -3.13 -1.82 3.50
N ARG A 30 -4.16 -0.97 3.50
CA ARG A 30 -5.47 -1.30 4.13
C ARG A 30 -6.30 -2.28 3.31
N ARG A 31 -5.95 -2.51 2.04
CA ARG A 31 -6.74 -3.32 1.10
C ARG A 31 -6.12 -4.68 0.82
N GLU A 32 -4.93 -4.93 1.35
CA GLU A 32 -4.28 -6.24 1.25
C GLU A 32 -5.02 -7.24 2.15
N ARG A 33 -5.47 -8.34 1.54
CA ARG A 33 -6.11 -9.48 2.19
C ARG A 33 -5.46 -10.76 1.67
N VAL A 34 -5.58 -11.84 2.43
CA VAL A 34 -5.08 -13.15 2.01
C VAL A 34 -6.25 -14.09 1.81
N ASP A 35 -6.39 -14.62 0.60
CA ASP A 35 -7.38 -15.63 0.27
C ASP A 35 -6.65 -16.98 0.12
N VAL A 36 -6.93 -17.94 1.00
CA VAL A 36 -6.32 -19.27 1.02
C VAL A 36 -7.27 -20.27 0.38
N TYR A 37 -6.81 -20.93 -0.68
CA TYR A 37 -7.56 -21.96 -1.40
C TYR A 37 -7.04 -23.34 -1.01
N PHE A 38 -7.95 -24.22 -0.60
CA PHE A 38 -7.64 -25.58 -0.20
C PHE A 38 -7.94 -26.56 -1.34
N GLY A 39 -7.32 -27.75 -1.27
CA GLY A 39 -7.48 -28.78 -2.31
C GLY A 39 -8.88 -29.40 -2.38
N ASP A 40 -9.70 -29.21 -1.35
CA ASP A 40 -11.11 -29.60 -1.32
C ASP A 40 -12.03 -28.56 -1.99
N GLY A 41 -11.47 -27.49 -2.55
CA GLY A 41 -12.20 -26.39 -3.17
C GLY A 41 -12.75 -25.36 -2.20
N SER A 42 -12.51 -25.53 -0.89
CA SER A 42 -12.86 -24.53 0.10
C SER A 42 -11.90 -23.33 0.06
N MET A 43 -12.38 -22.19 0.57
CA MET A 43 -11.63 -20.94 0.61
C MET A 43 -11.81 -20.25 1.96
N VAL A 44 -10.70 -19.76 2.53
CA VAL A 44 -10.69 -18.92 3.73
C VAL A 44 -10.08 -17.58 3.41
N SER A 45 -10.82 -16.50 3.68
CA SER A 45 -10.35 -15.13 3.53
C SER A 45 -9.92 -14.57 4.89
N LEU A 46 -8.66 -14.18 4.99
CA LEU A 46 -8.09 -13.51 6.14
C LEU A 46 -8.17 -12.00 5.89
N ALA A 47 -9.26 -11.39 6.37
CA ALA A 47 -9.56 -9.98 6.18
C ALA A 47 -8.96 -9.08 7.27
N LYS A 48 -8.59 -9.65 8.43
CA LYS A 48 -8.00 -8.85 9.50
C LYS A 48 -6.49 -8.67 9.27
N PRO A 49 -5.96 -7.44 9.46
CA PRO A 49 -4.55 -7.16 9.20
C PRO A 49 -3.57 -8.01 10.02
N ASP A 50 -3.91 -8.30 11.27
CA ASP A 50 -3.10 -9.10 12.19
C ASP A 50 -2.97 -10.57 11.76
N GLU A 51 -4.06 -11.15 11.24
CA GLU A 51 -4.09 -12.51 10.71
C GLU A 51 -3.38 -12.61 9.34
N ALA A 52 -3.54 -11.60 8.49
CA ALA A 52 -3.01 -11.59 7.12
C ALA A 52 -1.52 -11.21 7.05
N GLU A 53 -1.02 -10.32 7.92
CA GLU A 53 0.34 -9.76 7.81
C GLU A 53 1.47 -10.80 7.82
N PRO A 54 1.44 -11.88 8.64
CA PRO A 54 2.48 -12.92 8.59
C PRO A 54 2.58 -13.60 7.23
N LEU A 55 1.44 -13.86 6.59
CA LEU A 55 1.37 -14.51 5.27
C LEU A 55 1.73 -13.53 4.15
N LEU A 56 1.23 -12.30 4.21
CA LEU A 56 1.58 -11.23 3.26
C LEU A 56 3.09 -10.98 3.26
N ARG A 57 3.73 -10.95 4.43
CA ARG A 57 5.19 -10.78 4.52
C ARG A 57 5.93 -11.88 3.77
N ARG A 58 5.55 -13.14 3.95
CA ARG A 58 6.16 -14.27 3.23
C ARG A 58 5.88 -14.21 1.73
N ALA A 59 4.64 -13.89 1.34
CA ALA A 59 4.29 -13.75 -0.07
C ALA A 59 5.13 -12.66 -0.76
N ARG A 60 5.33 -11.50 -0.12
CA ARG A 60 6.20 -10.43 -0.63
C ARG A 60 7.65 -10.92 -0.82
N GLN A 61 8.21 -11.63 0.17
CA GLN A 61 9.56 -12.20 0.06
C GLN A 61 9.69 -13.17 -1.12
N ILE A 62 8.69 -14.04 -1.33
CA ILE A 62 8.68 -14.99 -2.45
C ILE A 62 8.63 -14.25 -3.79
N LEU A 63 7.79 -13.22 -3.90
CA LEU A 63 7.69 -12.41 -5.12
C LEU A 63 8.97 -11.63 -5.41
N GLU A 64 9.66 -11.13 -4.37
CA GLU A 64 10.96 -10.48 -4.51
C GLU A 64 12.05 -11.44 -4.97
N LEU A 65 12.02 -12.70 -4.53
CA LEU A 65 12.96 -13.73 -4.98
C LEU A 65 12.66 -14.26 -6.40
N ALA A 66 11.42 -14.11 -6.85
CA ALA A 66 10.98 -14.56 -8.18
C ALA A 66 11.15 -13.48 -9.27
N GLY A 67 11.51 -12.25 -8.89
CA GLY A 67 11.84 -11.14 -9.80
C GLY A 67 13.33 -11.04 -10.09
#